data_AF-A0A3D2P8S0-F1
#
_entry.id   AF-A0A3D2P8S0-F1
#
_cell.length_a   1.000
_cell.length_b   1.000
_cell.length_c   1.000
_cell.angle_alpha   90.00
_cell.angle_beta   90.00
_cell.angle_gamma   90.00
#
_symmetry.space_group_name_H-M   'P 1'
#
loop_
_entity.id
_entity.type
_entity.pdbx_description
1 polymer ?
#
loop_
_entity_poly.entity_id
_entity_poly.type
_entity_poly.pdbx_seq_one_letter_code
_entity_poly.pdbx_strand_id
1 'polypeptide(L)' 'MTKLTEEEKNELKKIVKSSKLRDDLRKIAKNRYNPFIINRKMDLDRLLTFLTEYNHFINHVPKPFHKIVDKNNKF' A
#
# COMPACT_ATOMS: atom_id res chain seq x y z
N MET A 1 -4.76 6.71 -22.18
CA MET A 1 -5.42 5.60 -21.46
C MET A 1 -6.50 5.04 -22.36
N THR A 2 -6.41 3.78 -22.76
CA THR A 2 -7.43 3.08 -23.56
C THR A 2 -8.70 2.86 -22.75
N LYS A 3 -9.86 3.06 -23.38
CA LYS A 3 -11.17 2.95 -22.74
C LYS A 3 -11.61 1.48 -22.79
N LEU A 4 -11.97 0.91 -21.64
CA LEU A 4 -12.47 -0.48 -21.54
C LEU A 4 -13.76 -0.64 -22.35
N THR A 5 -13.85 -1.75 -23.07
CA THR A 5 -15.08 -2.21 -23.74
C THR A 5 -16.15 -2.59 -22.70
N GLU A 6 -17.41 -2.64 -23.11
CA GLU A 6 -18.51 -3.03 -22.21
C GLU A 6 -18.43 -4.50 -21.79
N GLU A 7 -17.88 -5.37 -22.64
CA GLU A 7 -17.65 -6.78 -22.32
C GLU A 7 -16.62 -6.93 -21.20
N GLU A 8 -15.46 -6.27 -21.31
CA GLU A 8 -14.42 -6.26 -20.28
C GLU A 8 -14.95 -5.72 -18.95
N LYS A 9 -15.77 -4.64 -18.98
CA LYS A 9 -16.40 -4.11 -17.76
C LYS A 9 -17.34 -5.12 -17.11
N ASN A 10 -18.12 -5.84 -17.90
CA ASN A 10 -19.07 -6.84 -17.40
C ASN A 10 -18.34 -8.06 -16.83
N GLU A 11 -17.25 -8.48 -17.45
CA GLU A 11 -16.39 -9.53 -16.94
C GLU A 11 -15.78 -9.15 -15.58
N LEU A 12 -15.19 -7.95 -15.47
CA LEU A 12 -14.63 -7.44 -14.21
C LEU A 12 -15.69 -7.40 -13.10
N LYS A 13 -16.92 -6.95 -13.40
CA LYS A 13 -18.02 -6.95 -12.44
C LYS A 13 -18.42 -8.36 -11.97
N LYS A 14 -18.38 -9.36 -12.87
CA LYS A 14 -18.64 -10.77 -12.51
C LYS A 14 -17.55 -11.31 -11.59
N ILE A 15 -16.28 -11.03 -11.91
CA ILE A 15 -15.12 -11.48 -11.14
C ILE A 15 -15.16 -10.93 -9.71
N VAL A 16 -15.47 -9.63 -9.54
CA VAL A 16 -15.58 -9.00 -8.20
C VAL A 16 -16.64 -9.66 -7.32
N LYS A 17 -17.72 -10.19 -7.91
CA LYS A 17 -18.80 -10.87 -7.19
C LYS A 17 -18.47 -12.34 -6.87
N SER A 18 -17.36 -12.88 -7.38
CA SER A 18 -16.98 -14.27 -7.14
C SER A 18 -16.56 -14.49 -5.68
N SER A 19 -17.31 -15.34 -4.98
CA SER A 19 -16.97 -15.78 -3.62
C SER A 19 -15.68 -16.58 -3.59
N LYS A 20 -15.45 -17.44 -4.59
CA LYS A 20 -14.23 -18.24 -4.72
C LYS A 20 -12.98 -17.38 -4.79
N LEU A 21 -12.99 -16.33 -5.62
CA LEU A 21 -11.87 -15.39 -5.71
C LEU A 21 -11.61 -14.70 -4.36
N ARG A 22 -12.67 -14.29 -3.66
CA ARG A 22 -12.54 -13.65 -2.34
C ARG A 22 -11.93 -14.60 -1.31
N ASP A 23 -12.33 -15.87 -1.32
CA ASP A 23 -11.81 -16.87 -0.38
C ASP A 23 -10.37 -17.25 -0.69
N ASP A 24 -10.00 -17.35 -1.97
CA ASP A 24 -8.61 -17.56 -2.38
C ASP A 24 -7.72 -16.39 -1.98
N LEU A 25 -8.16 -15.14 -2.20
CA LEU A 25 -7.45 -13.95 -1.74
C LEU A 25 -7.33 -13.88 -0.22
N ARG A 26 -8.35 -14.32 0.53
CA ARG A 26 -8.27 -14.44 1.99
C ARG A 26 -7.23 -15.45 2.43
N LYS A 27 -7.13 -16.60 1.75
CA LYS A 27 -6.10 -17.62 2.05
C LYS A 27 -4.70 -17.06 1.79
N ILE A 28 -4.51 -16.38 0.66
CA ILE A 28 -3.24 -15.70 0.34
C ILE A 28 -2.91 -14.67 1.42
N ALA A 29 -3.88 -13.85 1.84
CA ALA A 29 -3.67 -12.84 2.87
C ALA A 29 -3.31 -13.46 4.24
N LYS A 30 -3.97 -14.56 4.63
CA LYS A 30 -3.69 -15.29 5.88
C LYS A 30 -2.30 -15.93 5.88
N ASN A 31 -1.86 -16.44 4.74
CA ASN A 31 -0.56 -17.08 4.58
C ASN A 31 0.53 -16.10 4.15
N ARG A 32 0.23 -14.80 4.08
CA ARG A 32 1.21 -13.80 3.68
C ARG A 32 2.27 -13.71 4.77
N TYR A 33 3.48 -14.14 4.45
CA TYR A 33 4.64 -13.88 5.28
C TYR A 33 4.75 -12.36 5.50
N ASN A 34 4.83 -11.95 6.76
CA ASN A 34 5.09 -10.55 7.08
C ASN A 34 6.62 -10.36 7.15
N PRO A 35 7.25 -9.72 6.16
CA PRO A 35 8.69 -9.56 6.13
C PRO A 35 9.22 -8.71 7.30
N PHE A 36 8.36 -7.91 7.93
CA PHE A 36 8.71 -7.04 9.04
C PHE A 36 8.58 -7.71 10.41
N ILE A 37 8.10 -8.96 10.48
CA ILE A 37 8.03 -9.73 11.73
C ILE A 37 9.12 -10.78 11.74
N ILE A 38 10.10 -10.63 12.63
CA ILE A 38 11.19 -11.57 12.87
C ILE A 38 11.08 -12.05 14.32
N ASN A 39 11.08 -13.38 14.54
CA ASN A 39 10.95 -13.97 15.88
C ASN A 39 9.76 -13.42 16.70
N ARG A 40 8.61 -13.23 16.03
CA ARG A 40 7.37 -12.66 16.61
C ARG A 40 7.51 -11.21 17.12
N LYS A 41 8.60 -10.51 16.78
CA LYS A 41 8.78 -9.08 17.05
C LYS A 41 8.83 -8.30 15.75
N MET A 42 8.35 -7.07 15.79
CA MET A 42 8.47 -6.15 14.66
C MET A 42 9.92 -5.68 14.56
N ASP A 43 10.50 -5.80 13.38
CA ASP A 43 11.81 -5.26 13.03
C ASP A 43 11.62 -3.85 12.45
N LEU A 44 11.90 -2.84 13.27
CA LEU A 44 11.76 -1.43 12.90
C LEU A 44 12.79 -0.99 11.87
N ASP A 45 14.00 -1.57 11.90
CA ASP A 45 15.05 -1.23 10.95
C ASP A 45 14.65 -1.70 9.55
N ARG A 46 14.13 -2.93 9.45
CA ARG A 46 13.63 -3.47 8.19
C ARG A 46 12.44 -2.69 7.64
N LEU A 47 11.56 -2.21 8.52
CA LEU A 47 10.46 -1.33 8.13
C LEU A 47 10.98 0.02 7.61
N LEU A 48 11.94 0.62 8.32
CA LEU A 48 12.53 1.91 7.94
C LEU A 48 13.25 1.81 6.60
N THR A 49 14.08 0.78 6.41
CA THR A 49 14.75 0.48 5.14
C THR A 49 13.75 0.31 4.00
N PHE A 50 12.67 -0.45 4.21
CA PHE A 50 11.64 -0.59 3.19
C PHE A 50 11.01 0.75 2.82
N LEU A 51 10.67 1.60 3.80
CA LEU A 51 10.06 2.90 3.52
C LEU A 51 11.02 3.84 2.79
N THR A 52 12.30 3.85 3.13
CA THR A 52 13.30 4.70 2.47
C THR A 52 13.65 4.20 1.07
N GLU A 53 13.89 2.91 0.91
CA GLU A 53 14.19 2.28 -0.38
C GLU A 53 12.99 2.31 -1.33
N TYR A 54 11.77 2.10 -0.82
CA TYR A 54 10.56 2.22 -1.63
C TYR A 54 10.38 3.65 -2.15
N ASN A 55 10.60 4.66 -1.30
CA ASN A 55 10.57 6.06 -1.71
C ASN A 55 11.63 6.36 -2.80
N HIS A 56 12.81 5.77 -2.70
CA HIS A 56 13.83 5.85 -3.75
C HIS A 56 13.36 5.18 -5.05
N PHE A 57 12.80 3.97 -4.96
CA PHE A 57 12.32 3.19 -6.10
C PHE A 57 11.22 3.91 -6.90
N ILE A 58 10.26 4.56 -6.22
CA ILE A 58 9.18 5.29 -6.90
C ILE A 58 9.57 6.72 -7.31
N ASN A 59 10.86 7.09 -7.19
CA ASN A 59 11.36 8.45 -7.41
C ASN A 59 10.57 9.50 -6.61
N HIS A 60 10.13 9.16 -5.39
CA HIS A 60 9.38 10.09 -4.56
C HIS A 60 10.30 11.23 -4.13
N VAL A 61 10.03 12.44 -4.62
CA VAL A 61 10.74 13.65 -4.18
C VAL A 61 10.32 13.98 -2.74
N PRO A 62 11.25 14.04 -1.77
CA PRO A 62 10.93 14.45 -0.41
C PRO A 62 10.18 15.78 -0.42
N LYS A 63 9.07 15.86 0.32
CA LYS A 63 8.30 17.11 0.42
C LYS A 63 9.23 18.19 0.99
N PRO A 64 9.37 19.35 0.33
CA PRO A 64 10.18 20.43 0.87
C PRO A 64 9.66 20.81 2.26
N PHE A 65 10.59 21.02 3.19
CA PHE A 65 10.25 21.37 4.56
C PHE A 65 9.39 22.64 4.58
N HIS A 66 8.21 22.55 5.18
CA HIS A 66 7.37 23.70 5.47
C HIS A 66 7.31 23.88 6.98
N LYS A 67 7.74 25.06 7.45
CA LYS A 67 7.67 25.40 8.88
C LYS A 67 6.22 25.28 9.32
N ILE A 68 5.98 24.50 10.37
CA ILE A 68 4.67 24.45 11.01
C ILE A 68 4.45 25.81 11.66
N VAL A 69 3.63 26.65 11.04
CA VAL A 69 3.23 27.94 11.62
C VAL A 69 2.00 27.65 12.46
N ASP A 70 2.17 27.66 13.78
CA ASP A 70 1.03 27.69 14.68
C ASP A 70 0.28 29.02 14.50
N LYS A 71 -1.03 28.95 14.25
CA LYS A 71 -1.89 30.13 14.04
C LYS A 71 -1.94 31.02 15.28
N ASN A 72 -1.54 30.50 16.45
CA ASN A 72 -1.59 31.18 17.74
C ASN A 72 -0.23 31.53 18.34
N ASN A 73 0.87 31.45 17.59
CA ASN A 73 2.19 31.86 18.09
C ASN A 73 2.28 33.39 18.20
N LYS A 74 1.86 33.94 19.34
CA LYS A 74 2.27 35.25 19.82
C LYS A 74 3.69 35.10 20.36
N PHE A 75 4.66 35.73 19.69
CA PHE A 75 5.94 36.08 20.31
C PHE A 75 5.71 37.20 21.32
#